data_AF-A0A026W3E7-F1
#
_entry.id   AF-A0A026W3E7-F1
#
_cell.length_a   1.000
_cell.length_b   1.000
_cell.length_c   1.000
_cell.angle_alpha   90.00
_cell.angle_beta   90.00
_cell.angle_gamma   90.00
#
_symmetry.space_group_name_H-M   'P 1'
#
loop_
_entity.id
_entity.type
_entity.pdbx_description
1 polymer ?
#
loop_
_entity_poly.entity_id
_entity_poly.type
_entity_poly.pdbx_seq_one_letter_code
_entity_poly.pdbx_strand_id
1 'polypeptide(L)'
;MSFQFRAHGTVVIRIHLTRIERSSRMIYNMKQNNFNALGGINLKLDDIKSVIEFGQLGKGKIVLHSSSKDDTTDRLSKVLNASILDDSVPPTSVQSFLEARPTVSLAFIIDGKAGDTM
;
A
#
# COMPACT_ATOMS: atom_id res chain seq x y z
N MET A 1 1.21 -11.71 9.99
CA MET A 1 2.03 -10.82 10.82
C MET A 1 2.16 -9.50 10.06
N SER A 2 1.59 -8.42 10.57
CA SER A 2 1.70 -7.07 10.00
C SER A 2 2.93 -6.39 10.59
N PHE A 3 3.73 -5.72 9.76
CA PHE A 3 4.89 -4.96 10.21
C PHE A 3 4.63 -3.49 9.94
N GLN A 4 4.74 -2.65 10.97
CA GLN A 4 4.57 -1.20 10.83
C GLN A 4 5.92 -0.55 11.06
N PHE A 5 6.38 0.25 10.10
CA PHE A 5 7.58 1.05 10.24
C PHE A 5 7.19 2.52 10.34
N ARG A 6 7.81 3.23 11.29
CA ARG A 6 7.70 4.69 11.38
C ARG A 6 9.04 5.28 10.94
N ALA A 7 9.05 6.01 9.83
CA ALA A 7 10.22 6.76 9.38
C ALA A 7 9.83 8.22 9.22
N HIS A 8 10.51 9.13 9.93
CA HIS A 8 10.38 10.59 9.79
C HIS A 8 8.93 11.13 9.74
N GLY A 9 8.06 10.69 10.66
CA GLY A 9 6.67 11.17 10.74
C GLY A 9 5.70 10.55 9.72
N THR A 10 6.19 9.68 8.84
CA THR A 10 5.38 8.86 7.93
C THR A 10 5.21 7.46 8.53
N VAL A 11 3.96 7.04 8.68
CA VAL A 11 3.62 5.66 9.04
C VAL A 11 3.55 4.85 7.76
N VAL A 12 4.54 4.00 7.53
CA VAL A 12 4.53 3.03 6.43
C VAL A 12 4.05 1.71 7.02
N ILE A 13 2.80 1.36 6.73
CA ILE A 13 2.25 0.07 7.14
C ILE A 13 2.63 -0.94 6.05
N ARG A 14 3.57 -1.85 6.35
CA ARG A 14 3.82 -3.01 5.51
C ARG A 14 2.81 -4.09 5.89
N ILE A 15 1.74 -4.09 5.12
CA ILE A 15 0.60 -4.96 5.31
C ILE A 15 0.87 -6.23 4.50
N HIS A 16 1.32 -7.31 5.16
CA HIS A 16 1.34 -8.63 4.53
C HIS A 16 -0.05 -9.25 4.66
N LEU A 17 -0.99 -8.80 3.83
CA LEU A 17 -2.36 -9.31 3.82
C LEU A 17 -2.63 -10.02 2.51
N THR A 18 -2.57 -11.34 2.57
CA THR A 18 -2.88 -12.21 1.44
C THR A 18 -4.38 -12.30 1.12
N ARG A 19 -5.24 -11.58 1.85
CA ARG A 19 -6.71 -11.61 1.70
C ARG A 19 -7.37 -10.29 2.10
N ILE A 20 -8.31 -9.82 1.27
CA ILE A 20 -9.15 -8.62 1.46
C ILE A 20 -9.90 -8.64 2.80
N GLU A 21 -10.39 -9.81 3.24
CA GLU A 21 -11.11 -9.93 4.52
C GLU A 21 -10.29 -9.45 5.73
N ARG A 22 -8.97 -9.64 5.69
CA ARG A 22 -8.10 -9.23 6.79
C ARG A 22 -7.83 -7.73 6.77
N SER A 23 -7.79 -7.09 5.59
CA SER A 23 -7.62 -5.63 5.50
C SER A 23 -8.88 -4.94 5.97
N SER A 24 -10.06 -5.45 5.58
CA SER A 24 -11.35 -4.96 6.07
C SER A 24 -11.46 -5.03 7.59
N ARG A 25 -11.08 -6.16 8.22
CA ARG A 25 -11.07 -6.28 9.68
C ARG A 25 -10.09 -5.31 10.35
N MET A 26 -8.92 -5.12 9.76
CA MET A 26 -7.92 -4.20 10.28
C MET A 26 -8.41 -2.75 10.24
N ILE A 27 -8.98 -2.33 9.12
CA ILE A 27 -9.59 -1.01 8.93
C ILE A 27 -10.75 -0.81 9.91
N TYR A 28 -11.57 -1.83 10.10
CA TYR A 28 -12.63 -1.80 11.11
C TYR A 28 -12.06 -1.51 12.50
N ASN A 29 -11.01 -2.22 12.93
CA ASN A 29 -10.38 -1.98 14.23
C ASN A 29 -9.80 -0.56 14.35
N MET A 30 -9.20 -0.02 13.28
CA MET A 30 -8.70 1.38 13.26
C MET A 30 -9.86 2.38 13.40
N LYS A 31 -10.99 2.16 12.73
CA LYS A 31 -12.20 2.99 12.87
C LYS A 31 -12.80 2.92 14.28
N GLN A 32 -12.69 1.78 14.93
CA GLN A 32 -13.13 1.58 16.32
C GLN A 32 -12.07 2.00 17.36
N ASN A 33 -10.96 2.61 16.95
CA ASN A 33 -9.85 2.98 17.84
C ASN A 33 -9.31 1.80 18.68
N ASN A 34 -9.28 0.61 18.07
CA ASN A 34 -8.91 -0.66 18.70
C ASN A 34 -7.77 -1.37 17.93
N PHE A 35 -7.03 -0.62 17.11
CA PHE A 35 -5.88 -1.16 16.39
C PHE A 35 -4.57 -0.67 17.02
N ASN A 36 -3.96 -1.55 17.81
CA ASN A 36 -2.69 -1.29 18.47
C ASN A 36 -1.52 -1.49 17.50
N ALA A 37 -0.84 -0.40 17.17
CA ALA A 37 0.43 -0.39 16.45
C ALA A 37 1.60 -0.82 17.34
N LEU A 38 2.77 -1.04 16.72
CA LEU A 38 4.01 -1.21 17.48
C LEU A 38 4.23 0.00 18.41
N GLY A 39 4.43 -0.28 19.70
CA GLY A 39 4.54 0.73 20.75
C GLY A 39 3.27 0.99 21.56
N GLY A 40 2.20 0.20 21.36
CA GLY A 40 0.97 0.30 22.17
C GLY A 40 0.11 1.53 21.88
N ILE A 41 0.40 2.23 20.78
CA ILE A 41 -0.36 3.40 20.33
C ILE A 41 -1.49 2.90 19.44
N ASN A 42 -2.72 3.35 19.71
CA ASN A 42 -3.83 3.14 18.80
C ASN A 42 -3.63 3.97 17.53
N LEU A 43 -3.53 3.30 16.37
CA LEU A 43 -3.44 3.96 15.07
C LEU A 43 -4.84 4.16 14.50
N LYS A 44 -5.18 5.40 14.16
CA LYS A 44 -6.44 5.72 13.50
C LYS A 44 -6.28 5.63 11.98
N LEU A 45 -7.38 5.38 11.28
CA LEU A 45 -7.39 5.34 9.82
C LEU A 45 -6.95 6.69 9.22
N ASP A 46 -7.33 7.80 9.87
CA ASP A 46 -7.00 9.15 9.41
C ASP A 46 -5.50 9.48 9.53
N ASP A 47 -4.77 8.80 10.42
CA ASP A 47 -3.32 8.94 10.59
C ASP A 47 -2.53 8.33 9.40
N ILE A 48 -3.19 7.50 8.57
CA ILE A 48 -2.57 6.82 7.43
C ILE A 48 -2.50 7.77 6.25
N LYS A 49 -1.30 8.26 5.94
CA LYS A 49 -1.09 9.17 4.80
C LYS A 49 -0.94 8.45 3.47
N SER A 50 -0.33 7.27 3.49
CA SER A 50 -0.10 6.48 2.29
C SER A 50 -0.11 5.00 2.62
N VAL A 51 -0.54 4.18 1.65
CA VAL A 51 -0.46 2.72 1.74
C VAL A 51 0.42 2.21 0.61
N ILE A 52 1.40 1.38 0.97
CA ILE A 52 2.28 0.71 0.01
C ILE A 52 2.15 -0.79 0.22
N GLU A 53 1.65 -1.51 -0.78
CA GLU A 53 1.56 -2.96 -0.76
C GLU A 53 2.53 -3.56 -1.79
N PHE A 54 3.26 -4.58 -1.37
CA PHE A 54 4.15 -5.33 -2.25
C PHE A 54 3.42 -6.60 -2.69
N GLY A 55 3.15 -6.71 -3.98
CA GLY A 55 2.63 -7.90 -4.62
C GLY A 55 3.72 -8.95 -4.86
N GLN A 56 3.52 -9.76 -5.91
CA GLN A 56 4.54 -10.73 -6.32
C GLN A 56 5.79 -9.98 -6.81
N LEU A 57 6.85 -10.05 -6.02
CA LEU A 57 8.19 -9.54 -6.37
C LEU A 57 9.03 -10.69 -6.92
N GLY A 58 9.60 -10.51 -8.11
CA GLY A 58 10.44 -11.49 -8.81
C GLY A 58 11.71 -10.84 -9.39
N LYS A 59 12.09 -11.24 -10.61
CA LYS A 59 13.30 -10.78 -11.32
C LYS A 59 13.05 -9.87 -12.53
N GLY A 60 11.80 -9.55 -12.85
CA GLY A 60 11.42 -8.69 -13.98
C GLY A 60 11.51 -7.20 -13.67
N LYS A 61 10.78 -6.40 -14.46
CA LYS A 61 10.68 -4.95 -14.28
C LYS A 61 9.67 -4.61 -13.19
N ILE A 62 10.03 -3.71 -12.30
CA ILE A 62 9.10 -3.21 -11.29
C ILE A 62 8.06 -2.30 -11.95
N VAL A 63 6.79 -2.54 -11.65
CA VAL A 63 5.64 -1.74 -12.07
C VAL A 63 4.90 -1.25 -10.82
N LEU A 64 4.59 0.05 -10.79
CA LEU A 64 3.82 0.69 -9.73
C LEU A 64 2.39 0.89 -10.22
N HIS A 65 1.45 0.12 -9.68
CA HIS A 65 0.02 0.37 -9.85
C HIS A 65 -0.43 1.38 -8.80
N SER A 66 -0.91 2.55 -9.22
CA SER A 66 -1.30 3.61 -8.29
C SER A 66 -2.76 4.00 -8.47
N SER A 67 -3.40 4.46 -7.39
CA SER A 67 -4.73 5.07 -7.43
C SER A 67 -4.68 6.59 -7.63
N SER A 68 -3.48 7.19 -7.56
CA SER A 68 -3.30 8.62 -7.71
C SER A 68 -1.83 8.95 -7.98
N LYS A 69 -1.59 9.82 -8.96
CA LYS A 69 -0.25 10.35 -9.19
C LYS A 69 0.10 11.41 -8.14
N ASP A 70 1.06 11.10 -7.29
CA ASP A 70 1.55 12.01 -6.24
C ASP A 70 3.08 11.93 -6.09
N ASP A 71 3.64 12.82 -5.26
CA ASP A 71 5.09 12.91 -5.00
C ASP A 71 5.68 11.59 -4.46
N THR A 72 4.89 10.77 -3.75
CA THR A 72 5.34 9.46 -3.26
C THR A 72 5.51 8.49 -4.43
N THR A 73 4.52 8.37 -5.31
CA THR A 73 4.57 7.49 -6.48
C THR A 73 5.69 7.93 -7.45
N ASP A 74 5.86 9.23 -7.66
CA ASP A 74 6.94 9.78 -8.51
C ASP A 74 8.34 9.50 -7.93
N ARG A 75 8.52 9.67 -6.61
CA ARG A 75 9.78 9.33 -5.93
C ARG A 75 10.08 7.85 -5.99
N LEU A 76 9.09 7.00 -5.75
CA LEU A 76 9.24 5.54 -5.82
C LEU A 76 9.60 5.09 -7.23
N SER A 77 8.97 5.64 -8.26
CA SER A 77 9.30 5.34 -9.66
C SER A 77 10.76 5.64 -9.98
N LYS A 78 11.27 6.79 -9.55
CA LYS A 78 12.68 7.18 -9.76
C LYS A 78 13.66 6.27 -9.02
N VAL A 79 13.41 5.99 -7.75
CA VAL A 79 14.30 5.17 -6.91
C VAL A 79 14.32 3.71 -7.37
N LEU A 80 13.17 3.18 -7.79
CA LEU A 80 13.02 1.79 -8.21
C LEU A 80 13.23 1.58 -9.71
N ASN A 81 13.44 2.66 -10.48
CA ASN A 81 13.42 2.65 -11.94
C ASN A 81 12.18 1.92 -12.50
N ALA A 82 11.01 2.25 -11.96
CA ALA A 82 9.76 1.56 -12.21
C ALA A 82 8.82 2.38 -13.10
N SER A 83 8.08 1.70 -13.98
CA SER A 83 6.97 2.33 -14.72
C SER A 83 5.75 2.50 -13.81
N ILE A 84 5.03 3.60 -13.97
CA ILE A 84 3.77 3.85 -13.24
C ILE A 84 2.60 3.51 -14.16
N LEU A 85 1.65 2.74 -13.64
CA LEU A 85 0.33 2.52 -14.22
C LEU A 85 -0.71 3.23 -13.34
N ASP A 86 -1.25 4.33 -13.84
CA ASP A 86 -2.27 5.11 -13.15
C ASP A 86 -3.62 4.39 -13.15
N ASP A 87 -4.41 4.57 -12.09
CA ASP A 87 -5.75 4.01 -11.86
C ASP A 87 -5.87 2.50 -12.12
N SER A 88 -4.79 1.77 -11.84
CA SER A 88 -4.64 0.36 -12.24
C SER A 88 -4.53 -0.60 -11.06
N VAL A 89 -4.89 -0.15 -9.86
CA VAL A 89 -4.73 -0.92 -8.62
C VAL A 89 -5.53 -2.24 -8.69
N PRO A 90 -4.86 -3.41 -8.66
CA PRO A 90 -5.52 -4.71 -8.80
C PRO A 90 -6.39 -5.05 -7.57
N PRO A 91 -7.31 -6.03 -7.68
CA PRO A 91 -8.17 -6.50 -6.59
C PRO A 91 -7.36 -7.20 -5.49
N THR A 92 -6.76 -6.38 -4.63
CA THR A 92 -5.81 -6.75 -3.57
C THR A 92 -6.24 -6.13 -2.25
N SER A 93 -5.53 -6.44 -1.17
CA SER A 93 -5.93 -6.01 0.19
C SER A 93 -6.00 -4.48 0.34
N VAL A 94 -5.19 -3.79 -0.45
CA VAL A 94 -5.17 -2.34 -0.64
C VAL A 94 -6.53 -1.76 -1.05
N GLN A 95 -7.39 -2.48 -1.77
CA GLN A 95 -8.69 -1.94 -2.19
C GLN A 95 -9.59 -1.62 -1.00
N SER A 96 -9.50 -2.40 0.10
CA SER A 96 -10.25 -2.09 1.32
C SER A 96 -9.89 -0.70 1.88
N PHE A 97 -8.65 -0.23 1.67
CA PHE A 97 -8.23 1.11 2.09
C PHE A 97 -8.80 2.19 1.19
N LEU A 98 -8.84 1.98 -0.12
CA LEU A 98 -9.44 2.93 -1.07
C LEU A 98 -10.95 3.07 -0.81
N GLU A 99 -11.64 1.95 -0.56
CA GLU A 99 -13.06 1.96 -0.19
C GLU A 99 -13.31 2.73 1.11
N ALA A 100 -12.44 2.53 2.11
CA ALA A 100 -12.60 3.16 3.41
C ALA A 100 -12.16 4.62 3.45
N ARG A 101 -11.20 5.01 2.59
CA ARG A 101 -10.64 6.36 2.49
C ARG A 101 -10.14 6.60 1.05
N PRO A 102 -11.01 7.10 0.15
CA PRO A 102 -10.66 7.30 -1.27
C PRO A 102 -9.51 8.29 -1.52
N THR A 103 -9.20 9.15 -0.55
CA THR A 103 -8.16 10.17 -0.65
C THR A 103 -6.77 9.69 -0.17
N VAL A 104 -6.64 8.44 0.24
CA VAL A 104 -5.33 7.91 0.65
C VAL A 104 -4.45 7.66 -0.58
N SER A 105 -3.26 8.24 -0.58
CA SER A 105 -2.23 7.96 -1.58
C SER A 105 -1.84 6.49 -1.54
N LEU A 106 -1.87 5.82 -2.69
CA LEU A 106 -1.66 4.37 -2.72
C LEU A 106 -0.74 3.93 -3.87
N ALA A 107 0.22 3.07 -3.53
CA ALA A 107 1.06 2.38 -4.49
C ALA A 107 1.06 0.86 -4.23
N PHE A 108 0.75 0.09 -5.26
CA PHE A 108 0.91 -1.36 -5.29
C PHE A 108 2.08 -1.71 -6.21
N ILE A 109 3.06 -2.41 -5.66
CA ILE A 109 4.33 -2.71 -6.34
C ILE A 109 4.28 -4.16 -6.80
N ILE A 110 4.34 -4.39 -8.12
CA ILE A 110 4.55 -5.72 -8.68
C ILE A 110 5.83 -5.78 -9.47
N ASP A 111 6.36 -6.99 -9.57
CA ASP A 111 7.23 -7.33 -10.66
C ASP A 111 6.41 -7.73 -11.90
N GLY A 112 6.78 -7.20 -13.05
CA GLY A 112 6.25 -7.60 -14.35
C GLY A 112 6.70 -9.02 -14.69
N LYS A 113 5.82 -9.82 -15.32
CA LYS A 113 6.24 -11.11 -15.87
C LYS A 113 7.34 -10.88 -16.91
N ALA A 114 8.38 -11.70 -16.90
CA ALA A 114 9.33 -11.78 -18.00
C ALA A 114 8.57 -12.21 -19.27
N GLY A 115 8.14 -11.25 -20.09
CA GLY A 115 7.35 -11.53 -21.29
C GLY A 115 6.61 -10.33 -21.89
N ASP A 116 6.23 -9.33 -21.10
CA ASP A 116 5.45 -8.19 -21.61
C ASP A 116 6.38 -7.06 -22.08
N THR A 117 7.05 -7.32 -23.19
CA THR A 117 7.50 -6.30 -24.14
C THR A 117 6.93 -6.66 -25.50
N MET A 118 5.80 -6.04 -25.86
CA MET A 118 5.44 -5.72 -27.24
C MET A 118 4.83 -4.32 -27.25
#